data_AF-A0A2T1FAH5-F1
#
_entry.id   AF-A0A2T1FAH5-F1
#
_cell.length_a   1.000
_cell.length_b   1.000
_cell.length_c   1.000
_cell.angle_alpha   90.00
_cell.angle_beta   90.00
_cell.angle_gamma   90.00
#
_symmetry.space_group_name_H-M   'P 1'
#
loop_
_entity.id
_entity.type
_entity.pdbx_description
1 polymer ?
#
loop_
_entity_poly.entity_id
_entity_poly.type
_entity_poly.pdbx_seq_one_letter_code
_entity_poly.pdbx_strand_id
1 'polypeptide(L)'
;MDKLICTKNQSSQSPQISISTTSEEEVEDFCKRCNESELPENEYIFTFGYGNRKNYDLFLGYLQNYDIKYVIDVRKNPRAWTRRWYGDKIEEFCLSKNIEYISKIDLGNTSGIQKWIPPNLKKAKAALREVAEITQQGTVLLLCAEMNPDKCHRVDVAEKLAKLVSLPVKHLL
;
A
#
# COMPACT_ATOMS: atom_id res chain seq x y z
N MET A 1 -17.11 -60.13 7.44
CA MET A 1 -18.28 -59.30 7.10
C MET A 1 -18.98 -59.03 8.41
N ASP A 2 -18.54 -58.00 9.13
CA ASP A 2 -18.98 -57.75 10.50
C ASP A 2 -19.90 -56.53 10.55
N LYS A 3 -21.03 -56.73 11.20
CA LYS A 3 -22.10 -55.77 11.44
C LYS A 3 -22.22 -55.49 12.93
N LEU A 4 -22.60 -54.24 13.22
CA LEU A 4 -23.08 -53.64 14.48
C LEU A 4 -22.07 -53.47 15.63
N ILE A 5 -21.75 -52.21 15.95
CA ILE A 5 -21.86 -51.66 17.32
C ILE A 5 -22.38 -50.21 17.26
N CYS A 6 -23.36 -49.93 18.12
CA CYS A 6 -23.97 -48.64 18.43
C CYS A 6 -23.19 -47.96 19.58
N THR A 7 -22.96 -46.65 19.53
CA THR A 7 -22.89 -45.82 20.74
C THR A 7 -23.38 -44.39 20.47
N LYS A 8 -24.32 -43.96 21.30
CA LYS A 8 -24.84 -42.59 21.42
C LYS A 8 -23.76 -41.66 21.96
N ASN A 9 -23.82 -40.36 21.63
CA ASN A 9 -23.84 -39.38 22.72
C ASN A 9 -24.59 -38.09 22.42
N GLN A 10 -25.41 -37.72 23.41
CA GLN A 10 -26.17 -36.48 23.65
C GLN A 10 -25.16 -35.34 23.94
N SER A 11 -25.40 -34.03 23.90
CA SER A 11 -26.52 -33.08 24.00
C SER A 11 -25.88 -31.69 23.74
N SER A 12 -26.50 -30.66 23.17
CA SER A 12 -27.45 -29.76 23.85
C SER A 12 -27.80 -28.55 22.94
N GLN A 13 -29.10 -28.34 22.75
CA GLN A 13 -29.87 -27.10 22.52
C GLN A 13 -29.38 -25.99 21.55
N SER A 14 -30.05 -25.95 20.39
CA SER A 14 -30.71 -24.83 19.66
C SER A 14 -30.11 -23.41 19.66
N PRO A 15 -30.12 -22.68 18.52
CA PRO A 15 -31.38 -22.34 17.83
C PRO A 15 -31.46 -22.93 16.43
N GLN A 16 -32.60 -23.53 16.13
CA GLN A 16 -33.00 -23.76 14.75
C GLN A 16 -33.25 -22.41 14.10
N ILE A 17 -32.35 -22.01 13.21
CA ILE A 17 -32.68 -21.09 12.14
C ILE A 17 -32.90 -21.99 10.94
N SER A 18 -34.18 -22.29 10.68
CA SER A 18 -34.62 -22.86 9.42
C SER A 18 -34.34 -21.84 8.33
N ILE A 19 -33.21 -21.98 7.64
CA ILE A 19 -32.99 -21.27 6.39
C ILE A 19 -33.73 -22.07 5.33
N SER A 20 -34.94 -21.59 5.05
CA SER A 20 -35.75 -21.99 3.91
C SER A 20 -34.92 -21.92 2.64
N THR A 21 -34.90 -23.03 1.91
CA THR A 21 -34.55 -23.20 0.49
C THR A 21 -34.21 -21.89 -0.22
N THR A 22 -32.96 -21.43 -0.12
CA THR A 22 -32.46 -20.49 -1.11
C THR A 22 -32.23 -21.29 -2.38
N SER A 23 -32.85 -20.87 -3.46
CA SER A 23 -32.64 -21.49 -4.78
C SER A 23 -31.15 -21.53 -5.10
N GLU A 24 -30.69 -22.50 -5.89
CA GLU A 24 -29.29 -22.56 -6.34
C GLU A 24 -28.85 -21.21 -6.95
N GLU A 25 -29.80 -20.51 -7.57
CA GLU A 25 -29.65 -19.17 -8.15
C GLU A 25 -29.39 -18.07 -7.10
N GLU A 26 -29.98 -18.13 -5.90
CA GLU A 26 -29.75 -17.18 -4.80
C GLU A 26 -28.42 -17.42 -4.08
N VAL A 27 -27.98 -18.68 -3.98
CA VAL A 27 -26.64 -19.01 -3.46
C VAL A 27 -25.57 -18.57 -4.45
N GLU A 28 -25.83 -18.75 -5.74
CA GLU A 28 -24.97 -18.28 -6.82
C GLU A 28 -24.93 -16.74 -6.91
N ASP A 29 -26.05 -16.04 -6.69
CA ASP A 29 -26.10 -14.57 -6.60
C ASP A 29 -25.35 -14.03 -5.37
N PHE A 30 -25.45 -14.72 -4.22
CA PHE A 30 -24.68 -14.36 -3.02
C PHE A 30 -23.17 -14.58 -3.22
N CYS A 31 -22.78 -15.69 -3.84
CA CYS A 31 -21.38 -15.96 -4.21
C CYS A 31 -20.87 -15.00 -5.30
N LYS A 32 -21.72 -14.58 -6.25
CA LYS A 32 -21.40 -13.54 -7.25
C LYS A 32 -21.22 -12.17 -6.60
N ARG A 33 -22.06 -11.80 -5.62
CA ARG A 33 -21.90 -10.57 -4.82
C ARG A 33 -20.62 -10.55 -3.98
N CYS A 34 -20.13 -11.71 -3.54
CA CYS A 34 -18.83 -11.83 -2.89
C CYS A 34 -17.65 -11.80 -3.88
N ASN A 35 -17.89 -12.15 -5.15
CA ASN A 35 -16.88 -12.16 -6.22
C ASN A 35 -16.68 -10.81 -6.91
N GLU A 36 -17.34 -9.75 -6.46
CA GLU A 36 -17.18 -8.38 -6.95
C GLU A 36 -16.56 -7.45 -5.89
N SER A 37 -15.80 -8.01 -4.95
CA SER A 37 -14.74 -7.26 -4.28
C SER A 37 -13.44 -7.53 -5.01
N GLU A 38 -13.26 -6.87 -6.17
CA GLU A 38 -11.94 -6.81 -6.79
C GLU A 38 -10.98 -6.25 -5.74
N LEU A 39 -10.09 -7.11 -5.24
CA LEU A 39 -8.88 -6.65 -4.56
C LEU A 39 -8.21 -5.69 -5.55
N PRO A 40 -7.79 -4.49 -5.13
CA PRO A 40 -7.19 -3.53 -6.05
C PRO A 40 -6.02 -4.21 -6.76
N GLU A 41 -6.12 -4.42 -8.07
CA GLU A 41 -5.00 -4.88 -8.89
C GLU A 41 -3.97 -3.75 -8.90
N ASN A 42 -3.11 -3.75 -7.90
CA ASN A 42 -1.97 -2.86 -7.84
C ASN A 42 -0.98 -3.27 -8.90
N GLU A 43 -1.11 -2.70 -10.10
CA GLU A 43 -0.25 -3.05 -11.23
C GLU A 43 1.19 -2.56 -11.06
N TYR A 44 1.41 -1.49 -10.29
CA TYR A 44 2.71 -0.82 -10.18
C TYR A 44 3.00 -0.27 -8.78
N ILE A 45 4.29 -0.17 -8.47
CA ILE A 45 4.79 0.75 -7.45
C ILE A 45 5.13 2.06 -8.13
N PHE A 46 4.48 3.15 -7.73
CA PHE A 46 4.77 4.48 -8.27
C PHE A 46 5.87 5.17 -7.48
N THR A 47 6.62 6.05 -8.13
CA THR A 47 7.53 6.97 -7.42
C THR A 47 7.36 8.39 -7.94
N PHE A 48 7.50 9.38 -7.07
CA PHE A 48 7.48 10.79 -7.45
C PHE A 48 8.56 11.58 -6.71
N GLY A 49 9.17 12.51 -7.43
CA GLY A 49 10.15 13.45 -6.91
C GLY A 49 9.65 14.87 -7.06
N TYR A 50 9.40 15.59 -5.96
CA TYR A 50 8.72 16.89 -6.07
C TYR A 50 9.57 18.01 -6.68
N GLY A 51 10.90 17.95 -6.52
CA GLY A 51 11.84 18.92 -7.09
C GLY A 51 11.60 20.36 -6.62
N ASN A 52 11.56 21.29 -7.58
CA ASN A 52 11.33 22.72 -7.32
C ASN A 52 9.89 23.18 -7.63
N ARG A 53 8.93 22.24 -7.67
CA ARG A 53 7.53 22.56 -7.98
C ARG A 53 6.93 23.52 -6.95
N LYS A 54 6.17 24.51 -7.42
CA LYS A 54 5.59 25.55 -6.57
C LYS A 54 4.22 25.18 -5.98
N ASN A 55 3.54 24.22 -6.59
CA ASN A 55 2.20 23.76 -6.22
C ASN A 55 2.10 22.23 -6.33
N TYR A 56 0.90 21.71 -6.05
CA TYR A 56 0.63 20.27 -6.05
C TYR A 56 -0.09 19.78 -7.31
N ASP A 57 -0.31 20.61 -8.33
CA ASP A 57 -1.26 20.29 -9.40
C ASP A 57 -0.85 19.01 -10.16
N LEU A 58 0.42 18.89 -10.53
CA LEU A 58 0.94 17.68 -11.18
C LEU A 58 0.94 16.48 -10.23
N PHE A 59 1.29 16.70 -8.96
CA PHE A 59 1.27 15.66 -7.95
C PHE A 59 -0.16 15.11 -7.77
N LEU A 60 -1.15 15.99 -7.64
CA LEU A 60 -2.57 15.65 -7.58
C LEU A 60 -3.04 14.89 -8.81
N GLY A 61 -2.67 15.38 -10.00
CA GLY A 61 -3.01 14.71 -11.26
C GLY A 61 -2.52 13.26 -11.27
N TYR A 62 -1.29 13.00 -10.80
CA TYR A 62 -0.79 11.64 -10.68
C TYR A 62 -1.49 10.82 -9.60
N LEU A 63 -1.77 11.40 -8.44
CA LEU A 63 -2.49 10.71 -7.37
C LEU A 63 -3.87 10.24 -7.85
N GLN A 64 -4.59 11.08 -8.62
CA GLN A 64 -5.91 10.76 -9.14
C GLN A 64 -5.86 9.79 -10.32
N ASN A 65 -4.98 10.02 -11.29
CA ASN A 65 -4.91 9.21 -12.51
C ASN A 65 -4.51 7.75 -12.25
N TYR A 66 -3.79 7.49 -11.16
CA TYR A 66 -3.34 6.16 -10.78
C TYR A 66 -4.02 5.62 -9.51
N ASP A 67 -5.08 6.29 -9.07
CA ASP A 67 -5.84 5.96 -7.86
C ASP A 67 -4.93 5.65 -6.64
N ILE A 68 -3.96 6.53 -6.39
CA ILE A 68 -3.01 6.38 -5.29
C ILE A 68 -3.75 6.51 -3.96
N LYS A 69 -3.75 5.44 -3.18
CA LYS A 69 -4.32 5.41 -1.82
C LYS A 69 -3.31 5.80 -0.75
N TYR A 70 -2.03 5.49 -0.98
CA TYR A 70 -0.97 5.67 -0.01
C TYR A 70 0.22 6.43 -0.59
N VAL A 71 0.62 7.52 0.05
CA VAL A 71 1.86 8.25 -0.21
C VAL A 71 2.87 7.92 0.87
N ILE A 72 3.91 7.18 0.52
CA ILE A 72 4.98 6.79 1.43
C ILE A 72 6.15 7.73 1.25
N ASP A 73 6.38 8.60 2.22
CA ASP A 73 7.52 9.50 2.22
C ASP A 73 8.78 8.77 2.70
N VAL A 74 9.74 8.59 1.77
CA VAL A 74 10.99 7.89 2.02
C VAL A 74 12.13 8.85 2.38
N ARG A 75 11.84 10.09 2.76
CA ARG A 75 12.85 11.05 3.24
C ARG A 75 13.22 10.76 4.69
N LYS A 76 14.53 10.78 4.99
CA LYS A 76 15.03 10.72 6.36
C LYS A 76 14.52 11.89 7.21
N ASN A 77 14.43 13.07 6.60
CA ASN A 77 13.90 14.28 7.21
C ASN A 77 12.89 14.91 6.22
N PRO A 78 11.58 14.82 6.48
CA PRO A 78 10.52 15.39 5.62
C PRO A 78 10.47 16.92 5.61
N ARG A 79 11.61 17.60 5.65
CA ARG A 79 11.74 19.03 5.36
C ARG A 79 12.01 19.23 3.88
N ALA A 80 11.80 20.45 3.42
CA ALA A 80 12.01 20.86 2.04
C ALA A 80 12.52 22.30 1.99
N TRP A 81 12.91 22.77 0.81
CA TRP A 81 13.23 24.18 0.61
C TRP A 81 11.99 25.07 0.71
N THR A 82 10.87 24.61 0.15
CA THR A 82 9.58 25.30 0.22
C THR A 82 8.72 24.66 1.30
N ARG A 83 8.17 25.46 2.22
CA ARG A 83 7.32 25.00 3.33
C ARG A 83 6.19 24.06 2.90
N ARG A 84 5.66 24.27 1.69
CA ARG A 84 4.63 23.43 1.07
C ARG A 84 5.04 21.96 1.03
N TRP A 85 6.28 21.61 0.70
CA TRP A 85 6.71 20.21 0.58
C TRP A 85 7.22 19.60 1.89
N TYR A 86 6.90 20.20 3.04
CA TYR A 86 7.17 19.58 4.33
C TYR A 86 6.17 18.45 4.57
N GLY A 87 6.58 17.41 5.29
CA GLY A 87 5.77 16.21 5.50
C GLY A 87 4.36 16.51 6.03
N ASP A 88 4.24 17.37 7.04
CA ASP A 88 2.96 17.78 7.62
C ASP A 88 2.05 18.51 6.62
N LYS A 89 2.61 19.29 5.69
CA LYS A 89 1.85 19.98 4.63
C LYS A 89 1.47 19.08 3.47
N ILE A 90 2.22 18.01 3.26
CA ILE A 90 1.84 16.96 2.32
C ILE A 90 0.77 16.07 2.95
N GLU A 91 0.88 15.76 4.24
CA GLU A 91 -0.10 15.03 5.02
C GLU A 91 -1.46 15.73 5.04
N GLU A 92 -1.50 17.02 5.42
CA GLU A 92 -2.71 17.85 5.35
C GLU A 92 -3.35 17.82 3.95
N PHE A 93 -2.52 17.89 2.91
CA PHE A 93 -2.98 17.86 1.53
C PHE A 93 -3.54 16.48 1.14
N CYS A 94 -2.83 15.39 1.41
CA CYS A 94 -3.27 14.03 1.13
C CYS A 94 -4.56 13.70 1.89
N LEU A 95 -4.66 14.08 3.17
CA LEU A 95 -5.86 13.89 3.98
C LEU A 95 -7.08 14.57 3.35
N SER A 96 -6.92 15.80 2.82
CA SER A 96 -7.99 16.52 2.11
C SER A 96 -8.48 15.83 0.83
N LYS A 97 -7.74 14.82 0.35
CA LYS A 97 -8.03 14.03 -0.85
C LYS A 97 -8.35 12.57 -0.55
N ASN A 98 -8.52 12.22 0.74
CA ASN A 98 -8.74 10.86 1.20
C ASN A 98 -7.59 9.90 0.79
N ILE A 99 -6.36 10.41 0.89
CA ILE A 99 -5.11 9.68 0.63
C ILE A 99 -4.33 9.63 1.94
N GLU A 100 -3.85 8.44 2.30
CA GLU A 100 -3.06 8.26 3.51
C GLU A 100 -1.59 8.62 3.24
N TYR A 101 -1.04 9.52 4.05
CA TYR A 101 0.37 9.89 4.00
C TYR A 101 1.11 9.21 5.15
N ILE A 102 2.22 8.54 4.84
CA ILE A 102 3.00 7.81 5.84
C ILE A 102 4.48 8.17 5.69
N SER A 103 5.05 8.76 6.74
CA SER A 103 6.48 9.03 6.81
C SER A 103 7.25 7.80 7.28
N LYS A 104 8.09 7.23 6.41
CA LYS A 104 8.97 6.09 6.73
C LYS A 104 10.43 6.54 6.76
N ILE A 105 10.82 7.27 7.81
CA ILE A 105 12.17 7.83 7.96
C ILE A 105 13.29 6.76 7.96
N ASP A 106 12.97 5.52 8.32
CA ASP A 106 13.88 4.38 8.27
C ASP A 106 14.22 3.94 6.83
N LEU A 107 13.40 4.33 5.84
CA LEU A 107 13.67 4.23 4.41
C LEU A 107 14.43 5.44 3.85
N GLY A 108 14.74 6.41 4.72
CA GLY A 108 15.60 7.54 4.42
C GLY A 108 16.99 7.14 3.94
N ASN A 109 17.79 8.13 3.53
CA ASN A 109 19.14 7.92 3.06
C ASN A 109 20.15 8.75 3.86
N THR A 110 21.31 8.16 4.15
CA THR A 110 22.42 8.81 4.87
C THR A 110 23.65 9.02 4.00
N SER A 111 23.70 8.47 2.78
CA SER A 111 24.87 8.55 1.91
C SER A 111 25.09 9.94 1.30
N GLY A 112 24.04 10.77 1.23
CA GLY A 112 24.08 12.07 0.55
C GLY A 112 24.12 11.97 -0.98
N ILE A 113 24.06 10.76 -1.55
CA ILE A 113 24.08 10.47 -2.98
C ILE A 113 22.91 9.54 -3.36
N GLN A 114 22.76 9.17 -4.63
CA GLN A 114 21.68 8.30 -5.10
C GLN A 114 21.73 6.88 -4.52
N LYS A 115 22.90 6.38 -4.10
CA LYS A 115 23.02 5.06 -3.48
C LYS A 115 22.29 5.04 -2.14
N TRP A 116 21.33 4.13 -1.96
CA TRP A 116 20.56 4.03 -0.73
C TRP A 116 21.36 3.37 0.41
N ILE A 117 21.66 4.17 1.44
CA ILE A 117 22.20 3.71 2.72
C ILE A 117 21.19 4.14 3.81
N PRO A 118 20.40 3.21 4.37
CA PRO A 118 19.41 3.58 5.38
C PRO A 118 20.05 4.00 6.71
N PRO A 119 19.35 4.78 7.55
CA PRO A 119 19.82 5.13 8.89
C PRO A 119 20.08 3.90 9.78
N ASN A 120 19.24 2.88 9.66
CA ASN A 120 19.39 1.61 10.37
C ASN A 120 18.89 0.45 9.50
N LEU A 121 19.76 -0.50 9.18
CA LEU A 121 19.43 -1.59 8.26
C LEU A 121 18.31 -2.51 8.77
N LYS A 122 18.25 -2.80 10.07
CA LYS A 122 17.22 -3.67 10.66
C LYS A 122 15.85 -3.01 10.57
N LYS A 123 15.77 -1.73 10.94
CA LYS A 123 14.52 -0.95 10.86
C LYS A 123 14.08 -0.73 9.41
N ALA A 124 15.01 -0.46 8.50
CA ALA A 124 14.70 -0.32 7.07
C ALA A 124 14.08 -1.59 6.48
N LYS A 125 14.57 -2.78 6.87
CA LYS A 125 13.98 -4.06 6.48
C LYS A 125 12.56 -4.25 7.03
N ALA A 126 12.30 -3.82 8.27
CA ALA A 126 10.95 -3.85 8.85
C ALA A 126 10.02 -2.89 8.12
N ALA A 127 10.45 -1.64 7.92
CA ALA A 127 9.69 -0.64 7.18
C ALA A 127 9.38 -1.06 5.73
N LEU A 128 10.30 -1.73 5.03
CA LEU A 128 10.02 -2.28 3.69
C LEU A 128 8.92 -3.35 3.71
N ARG A 129 8.87 -4.20 4.74
CA ARG A 129 7.81 -5.21 4.88
C ARG A 129 6.47 -4.57 5.21
N GLU A 130 6.44 -3.58 6.09
CA GLU A 130 5.23 -2.81 6.38
C GLU A 130 4.71 -2.13 5.10
N VAL A 131 5.57 -1.56 4.26
CA VAL A 131 5.15 -0.99 2.97
C VAL A 131 4.66 -2.08 2.01
N ALA A 132 5.27 -3.27 2.00
CA ALA A 132 4.77 -4.40 1.23
C ALA A 132 3.37 -4.87 1.68
N GLU A 133 3.07 -4.81 2.98
CA GLU A 133 1.71 -5.07 3.49
C GLU A 133 0.73 -3.97 3.08
N ILE A 134 1.17 -2.70 3.05
CA ILE A 134 0.35 -1.58 2.56
C ILE A 134 0.02 -1.75 1.07
N THR A 135 0.95 -2.25 0.25
CA THR A 135 0.67 -2.56 -1.16
C THR A 135 -0.37 -3.66 -1.37
N GLN A 136 -0.85 -4.35 -0.33
CA GLN A 136 -1.99 -5.27 -0.45
C GLN A 136 -3.33 -4.57 -0.22
N GLN A 137 -3.30 -3.34 0.31
CA GLN A 137 -4.49 -2.58 0.70
C GLN A 137 -4.84 -1.48 -0.31
N GLY A 138 -3.92 -1.09 -1.18
CA GLY A 138 -4.17 -0.12 -2.25
C GLY A 138 -2.89 0.44 -2.87
N THR A 139 -3.05 1.30 -3.88
CA THR A 139 -1.94 1.75 -4.72
C THR A 139 -0.99 2.66 -3.96
N VAL A 140 0.31 2.36 -4.03
CA VAL A 140 1.38 3.05 -3.31
C VAL A 140 2.21 3.94 -4.25
N LEU A 141 2.49 5.15 -3.78
CA LEU A 141 3.49 6.05 -4.35
C LEU A 141 4.61 6.33 -3.34
N LEU A 142 5.86 6.10 -3.74
CA LEU A 142 7.05 6.47 -2.98
C LEU A 142 7.46 7.91 -3.31
N LEU A 143 7.46 8.77 -2.30
CA LEU A 143 7.75 10.20 -2.43
C LEU A 143 9.16 10.55 -1.96
N CYS A 144 9.88 11.36 -2.74
CA CYS A 144 11.14 11.98 -2.32
C CYS A 144 11.30 13.42 -2.88
N ALA A 145 12.42 14.07 -2.57
CA ALA A 145 12.70 15.45 -2.96
C ALA A 145 13.30 15.62 -4.36
N GLU A 146 14.31 14.83 -4.69
CA GLU A 146 15.00 14.91 -5.99
C GLU A 146 14.01 14.65 -7.13
N MET A 147 14.00 15.45 -8.20
CA MET A 147 13.08 15.26 -9.32
C MET A 147 13.50 14.07 -10.18
N ASN A 148 14.78 13.97 -10.53
CA ASN A 148 15.31 12.92 -11.39
C ASN A 148 15.48 11.60 -10.60
N PRO A 149 14.77 10.51 -10.96
CA PRO A 149 14.91 9.22 -10.28
C PRO A 149 16.36 8.71 -10.27
N ASP A 150 17.11 8.86 -11.36
CA ASP A 150 18.50 8.36 -11.49
C ASP A 150 19.48 9.00 -10.48
N LYS A 151 19.08 10.14 -9.90
CA LYS A 151 19.86 10.89 -8.90
C LYS A 151 19.34 10.69 -7.48
N CYS A 152 18.37 9.79 -7.28
CA CYS A 152 17.65 9.66 -6.03
C CYS A 152 17.71 8.23 -5.47
N HIS A 153 17.85 8.11 -4.14
CA HIS A 153 17.80 6.83 -3.44
C HIS A 153 16.45 6.13 -3.53
N ARG A 154 15.40 6.84 -3.93
CA ARG A 154 14.05 6.26 -4.05
C ARG A 154 14.02 5.10 -5.05
N VAL A 155 14.92 5.07 -6.03
CA VAL A 155 15.02 3.98 -7.00
C VAL A 155 15.41 2.68 -6.30
N ASP A 156 16.51 2.68 -5.53
CA ASP A 156 16.95 1.51 -4.75
C ASP A 156 15.88 1.03 -3.75
N VAL A 157 15.12 1.97 -3.14
CA VAL A 157 14.00 1.63 -2.24
C VAL A 157 12.87 0.97 -3.04
N ALA A 158 12.48 1.55 -4.17
CA ALA A 158 11.44 1.04 -5.04
C ALA A 158 11.78 -0.34 -5.60
N GLU A 159 13.01 -0.56 -6.07
CA GLU A 159 13.47 -1.85 -6.59
C GLU A 159 13.46 -2.94 -5.52
N LYS A 160 13.84 -2.60 -4.28
CA LYS A 160 13.80 -3.57 -3.17
C LYS A 160 12.37 -3.89 -2.76
N LEU A 161 11.47 -2.90 -2.76
CA LEU A 161 10.04 -3.14 -2.54
C LEU A 161 9.45 -3.99 -3.66
N ALA A 162 9.74 -3.67 -4.93
CA ALA A 162 9.30 -4.41 -6.11
C ALA A 162 9.68 -5.89 -6.04
N LYS A 163 10.89 -6.20 -5.56
CA LYS A 163 11.31 -7.60 -5.35
C LYS A 163 10.53 -8.33 -4.26
N LEU A 164 9.98 -7.63 -3.27
CA LEU A 164 9.19 -8.24 -2.19
C LEU A 164 7.75 -8.54 -2.63
N VAL A 165 7.18 -7.71 -3.50
CA VAL A 165 5.76 -7.77 -3.88
C VAL A 165 5.54 -8.21 -5.33
N SER A 166 6.62 -8.41 -6.09
CA SER A 166 6.62 -8.79 -7.50
C SER A 166 5.87 -7.79 -8.41
N LEU A 167 5.92 -6.50 -8.08
CA LEU A 167 5.31 -5.43 -8.88
C LEU A 167 6.37 -4.60 -9.61
N PRO A 168 6.14 -4.22 -10.87
CA PRO A 168 7.01 -3.30 -11.59
C PRO A 168 6.99 -1.89 -10.97
N VAL A 169 8.07 -1.13 -11.20
CA VAL A 169 8.20 0.26 -10.73
C VAL A 169 7.91 1.22 -11.89
N LYS A 170 7.09 2.25 -11.63
CA LYS A 170 6.81 3.34 -12.57
C LYS A 170 7.22 4.69 -11.98
N HIS A 171 8.24 5.30 -12.58
CA HIS A 171 8.72 6.62 -12.18
C HIS A 171 7.88 7.73 -12.82
N LEU A 172 7.25 8.55 -12.00
CA LEU A 172 6.47 9.72 -12.42
C LEU A 172 7.37 10.96 -12.39
N LEU A 173 7.16 11.87 -13.35
CA LEU A 173 8.03 13.01 -13.59
C LEU A 173 7.67 14.23 -12.75
#